data_AF-A0A7C4SH56-F1
#
_entry.id   AF-A0A7C4SH56-F1
#
_cell.length_a   1.000
_cell.length_b   1.000
_cell.length_c   1.000
_cell.angle_alpha   90.00
_cell.angle_beta   90.00
_cell.angle_gamma   90.00
#
_symmetry.space_group_name_H-M   'P 1'
#
loop_
_entity.id
_entity.type
_entity.pdbx_description
1 polymer ?
#
loop_
_entity_poly.entity_id
_entity_poly.type
_entity_poly.pdbx_seq_one_letter_code
_entity_poly.pdbx_strand_id
1 'polypeptide(L)'
;MNLPAVEAAALANSLLCLLLTIAITIALKGSGLKRQLRALRILTSYATVTLLLNIYLLGVVGGNLSKFSLALSAAAVIALWIAVYLLWAKGE
;
A
#
# COMPACT_ATOMS: atom_id res chain seq x y z
N MET A 1 5.28 21.85 -14.56
CA MET A 1 5.27 20.57 -13.82
C MET A 1 5.12 19.46 -14.86
N ASN A 2 6.02 18.48 -14.91
CA ASN A 2 5.89 17.38 -15.88
C ASN A 2 4.83 16.38 -15.39
N LEU A 3 3.56 16.73 -15.60
CA LEU A 3 2.39 15.93 -15.25
C LEU A 3 2.50 14.44 -15.62
N PRO A 4 2.97 14.04 -16.82
CA PRO A 4 3.12 12.62 -17.15
C PRO A 4 4.19 11.89 -16.33
N ALA A 5 5.29 12.58 -15.97
CA ALA A 5 6.32 12.01 -15.11
C ALA A 5 5.82 11.83 -13.66
N VAL A 6 4.98 12.75 -13.18
CA VAL A 6 4.35 12.68 -11.86
C VAL A 6 3.35 11.51 -11.80
N GLU A 7 2.52 11.33 -12.82
CA GLU A 7 1.59 10.19 -12.87
C GLU A 7 2.31 8.84 -12.95
N ALA A 8 3.38 8.74 -13.74
CA ALA A 8 4.20 7.53 -13.82
C ALA A 8 4.87 7.20 -12.46
N ALA A 9 5.37 8.20 -11.75
CA ALA A 9 5.95 8.02 -10.43
C ALA A 9 4.90 7.58 -9.39
N ALA A 10 3.68 8.14 -9.44
CA ALA A 10 2.58 7.74 -8.57
C ALA A 10 2.14 6.29 -8.80
N LEU A 11 2.08 5.87 -10.07
CA LEU A 11 1.78 4.49 -10.45
C LEU A 11 2.85 3.53 -9.92
N ALA A 12 4.13 3.85 -10.15
CA ALA A 12 5.25 3.05 -9.66
C ALA A 12 5.27 2.94 -8.13
N ASN A 13 5.03 4.04 -7.42
CA ASN A 13 4.94 4.04 -5.95
C ASN A 13 3.76 3.18 -5.45
N SER A 14 2.62 3.24 -6.13
CA SER A 14 1.44 2.42 -5.77
C SER A 14 1.69 0.93 -6.00
N LEU A 15 2.36 0.58 -7.11
CA LEU A 15 2.79 -0.79 -7.40
C LEU A 15 3.80 -1.30 -6.35
N LEU A 16 4.77 -0.47 -6.00
CA LEU A 16 5.79 -0.80 -5.00
C LEU A 16 5.17 -0.98 -3.61
N CYS A 17 4.18 -0.16 -3.24
CA CYS A 17 3.40 -0.33 -2.01
C CYS A 17 2.68 -1.68 -1.95
N LEU A 18 2.03 -2.09 -3.04
CA LEU A 18 1.36 -3.39 -3.12
C LEU A 18 2.37 -4.54 -2.97
N LEU A 19 3.46 -4.51 -3.75
CA LEU A 19 4.49 -5.55 -3.75
C LEU A 19 5.18 -5.67 -2.39
N LEU A 20 5.52 -4.55 -1.76
CA LEU A 20 6.10 -4.55 -0.40
C LEU A 20 5.14 -5.14 0.62
N THR A 21 3.86 -4.79 0.55
CA THR A 21 2.85 -5.34 1.46
C THR A 21 2.81 -6.86 1.35
N ILE A 22 2.71 -7.40 0.13
CA ILE A 22 2.69 -8.84 -0.12
C ILE A 22 4.01 -9.50 0.34
N ALA A 23 5.15 -8.94 -0.06
CA ALA A 23 6.47 -9.51 0.25
C ALA A 23 6.73 -9.57 1.76
N ILE A 24 6.40 -8.50 2.49
CA ILE A 24 6.59 -8.44 3.95
C ILE A 24 5.62 -9.38 4.66
N THR A 25 4.35 -9.46 4.23
CA THR A 25 3.39 -10.41 4.79
C THR A 25 3.88 -11.86 4.64
N ILE A 26 4.47 -12.21 3.50
CA ILE A 26 5.04 -13.54 3.27
C ILE A 26 6.33 -13.74 4.08
N ALA A 27 7.26 -12.79 4.04
CA ALA A 27 8.58 -12.90 4.70
C ALA A 27 8.48 -12.97 6.22
N LEU A 28 7.45 -12.35 6.81
CA LEU A 28 7.24 -12.36 8.25
C LEU A 28 6.36 -13.51 8.73
N LYS A 29 5.85 -14.37 7.83
CA LYS A 29 5.05 -15.54 8.19
C LYS A 29 5.87 -16.47 9.09
N GLY A 30 5.44 -16.64 10.34
CA GLY A 30 6.13 -17.47 11.35
C GLY A 30 7.21 -16.74 12.15
N SER A 31 7.43 -15.44 11.91
CA SER A 31 8.19 -14.59 12.84
C SER A 31 7.32 -14.18 14.04
N GLY A 32 7.94 -13.79 15.16
CA GLY A 32 7.18 -13.43 16.36
C GLY A 32 6.25 -12.23 16.18
N LEU A 33 5.07 -12.29 16.82
CA LEU A 33 3.98 -11.30 16.74
C LEU A 33 4.44 -9.84 16.82
N LYS A 34 5.33 -9.50 17.78
CA LYS A 34 5.84 -8.12 17.94
C LYS A 34 6.52 -7.59 16.68
N ARG A 35 7.24 -8.45 15.94
CA ARG A 35 7.94 -8.07 14.71
C ARG A 35 6.94 -7.91 13.55
N GLN A 36 5.96 -8.81 13.45
CA GLN A 36 4.87 -8.70 12.47
C GLN A 36 4.07 -7.42 12.68
N LEU A 37 3.62 -7.12 13.90
CA LEU A 37 2.86 -5.90 14.23
C LEU A 37 3.65 -4.62 13.93
N ARG A 38 4.95 -4.59 14.24
CA ARG A 38 5.80 -3.43 13.93
C ARG A 38 5.88 -3.20 12.42
N ALA A 39 6.06 -4.27 11.64
CA ALA A 39 6.12 -4.17 10.18
C ALA A 39 4.78 -3.78 9.56
N LEU A 40 3.68 -4.37 10.04
CA LEU A 40 2.31 -4.01 9.65
C LEU A 40 2.02 -2.53 9.94
N ARG A 41 2.47 -2.00 11.08
CA ARG A 41 2.30 -0.57 11.41
C ARG A 41 3.04 0.33 10.42
N ILE A 42 4.28 -0.01 10.06
CA ILE A 42 5.07 0.75 9.06
C ILE A 42 4.38 0.72 7.70
N LEU A 43 3.95 -0.47 7.26
CA LEU A 43 3.21 -0.66 6.01
C LEU A 43 1.91 0.14 5.99
N THR A 44 1.18 0.18 7.11
CA THR A 44 -0.09 0.92 7.21
C THR A 44 0.15 2.42 7.03
N SER A 45 1.17 2.97 7.67
CA SER A 45 1.55 4.37 7.50
C SER A 45 1.93 4.67 6.05
N TYR A 46 2.74 3.80 5.44
CA TYR A 46 3.18 3.98 4.05
C TYR A 46 2.01 3.88 3.05
N ALA A 47 1.11 2.91 3.23
CA ALA A 47 -0.09 2.76 2.42
C ALA A 47 -1.03 3.97 2.57
N THR A 48 -1.20 4.49 3.79
CA THR A 48 -2.01 5.69 4.05
C THR A 48 -1.46 6.92 3.33
N VAL A 49 -0.15 7.16 3.44
CA VAL A 49 0.50 8.29 2.75
C VAL A 49 0.36 8.16 1.23
N THR A 50 0.56 6.95 0.70
CA THR A 50 0.42 6.67 -0.74
C THR A 50 -1.02 6.89 -1.22
N LEU A 51 -2.01 6.46 -0.44
CA LEU A 51 -3.43 6.66 -0.74
C LEU A 51 -3.78 8.16 -0.77
N LEU A 52 -3.37 8.92 0.25
CA LEU A 52 -3.60 10.36 0.33
C LEU A 52 -2.95 11.11 -0.85
N LEU A 53 -1.73 10.72 -1.22
CA LEU A 53 -1.04 11.28 -2.38
C LEU A 53 -1.82 11.02 -3.67
N ASN A 54 -2.31 9.79 -3.88
CA ASN A 54 -3.09 9.45 -5.07
C ASN A 54 -4.45 10.15 -5.11
N ILE A 55 -5.12 10.35 -3.97
CA ILE A 55 -6.36 11.14 -3.88
C ILE A 55 -6.09 12.58 -4.29
N TYR A 56 -5.02 13.18 -3.78
CA TYR A 56 -4.60 14.53 -4.17
C TYR A 56 -4.29 14.62 -5.66
N LEU A 57 -3.51 13.69 -6.20
CA LEU A 57 -3.16 13.68 -7.62
C LEU A 57 -4.38 13.47 -8.52
N LEU A 58 -5.34 12.65 -8.12
CA LEU A 58 -6.59 12.51 -8.85
C LEU A 58 -7.38 13.82 -8.88
N GLY A 59 -7.43 14.56 -7.77
CA GLY A 59 -8.12 15.85 -7.69
C GLY A 59 -7.45 16.97 -8.49
N VAL A 60 -6.12 16.92 -8.67
CA VAL A 60 -5.36 17.96 -9.37
C VAL A 60 -5.14 17.65 -10.85
N VAL A 61 -4.80 16.40 -11.18
CA VAL A 61 -4.41 15.99 -12.54
C VAL A 61 -5.56 15.34 -13.28
N GLY A 62 -6.40 14.54 -12.60
CA GLY A 62 -7.60 13.92 -13.18
C GLY A 62 -7.35 12.87 -14.27
N GLY A 63 -6.09 12.48 -14.53
CA GLY A 63 -5.72 11.57 -15.60
C GLY A 63 -6.06 10.10 -15.32
N ASN A 64 -6.07 9.28 -16.38
CA ASN A 64 -6.37 7.84 -16.25
C ASN A 64 -5.34 7.10 -15.40
N LEU A 65 -4.07 7.46 -15.47
CA LEU A 65 -3.01 6.86 -14.64
C LEU A 65 -3.21 7.16 -13.16
N SER A 66 -3.73 8.34 -12.82
CA SER A 66 -4.10 8.70 -11.44
C SER A 66 -5.20 7.78 -10.89
N LYS A 67 -6.19 7.40 -11.72
CA LYS A 67 -7.24 6.43 -11.34
C LYS A 67 -6.68 5.02 -11.09
N PHE A 68 -5.78 4.55 -11.95
CA PHE A 68 -5.11 3.25 -11.75
C PHE A 68 -4.22 3.24 -10.52
N SER A 69 -3.48 4.32 -10.27
CA SER A 69 -2.65 4.49 -9.07
C SER A 69 -3.50 4.42 -7.80
N LEU A 70 -4.66 5.07 -7.80
CA LEU A 70 -5.62 5.01 -6.70
C LEU A 70 -6.13 3.57 -6.49
N ALA A 71 -6.55 2.88 -7.55
CA ALA A 71 -7.02 1.49 -7.46
C ALA A 71 -5.94 0.54 -6.89
N LEU A 72 -4.68 0.69 -7.33
CA LEU A 72 -3.54 -0.05 -6.78
C LEU A 72 -3.33 0.23 -5.30
N SER A 73 -3.41 1.50 -4.88
CA SER A 73 -3.29 1.84 -3.46
C SER A 73 -4.44 1.29 -2.62
N ALA A 74 -5.67 1.25 -3.15
CA ALA A 74 -6.80 0.62 -2.49
C ALA A 74 -6.61 -0.90 -2.36
N ALA A 75 -6.11 -1.56 -3.40
CA ALA A 75 -5.77 -2.98 -3.35
C ALA A 75 -4.69 -3.29 -2.31
N ALA A 76 -3.69 -2.41 -2.14
CA ALA A 76 -2.68 -2.56 -1.09
C ALA A 76 -3.29 -2.47 0.32
N VAL A 77 -4.24 -1.57 0.54
CA VAL A 77 -4.98 -1.48 1.82
C VAL A 77 -5.78 -2.76 2.09
N ILE A 78 -6.46 -3.32 1.08
CA ILE A 78 -7.18 -4.59 1.21
C ILE A 78 -6.22 -5.73 1.57
N ALA A 79 -5.08 -5.84 0.87
CA ALA A 79 -4.07 -6.84 1.17
C ALA A 79 -3.53 -6.72 2.61
N LEU A 80 -3.34 -5.50 3.08
CA LEU A 80 -2.90 -5.23 4.45
C LEU A 80 -3.94 -5.69 5.47
N TRP A 81 -5.23 -5.43 5.23
CA TRP A 81 -6.32 -5.94 6.07
C TRP A 81 -6.40 -7.46 6.10
N ILE A 82 -6.19 -8.12 4.95
CA ILE A 82 -6.11 -9.58 4.90
C ILE A 82 -4.94 -10.08 5.77
N ALA A 83 -3.78 -9.42 5.71
CA ALA A 83 -2.63 -9.76 6.54
C ALA A 83 -2.92 -9.59 8.05
N VAL A 84 -3.60 -8.51 8.44
CA VAL A 84 -4.06 -8.30 9.83
C VAL A 84 -5.03 -9.39 10.27
N TYR A 85 -6.02 -9.72 9.44
CA TYR A 85 -7.01 -10.74 9.75
C TYR A 85 -6.37 -12.13 9.92
N LEU A 86 -5.42 -12.49 9.05
CA LEU A 86 -4.67 -13.74 9.16
C LEU A 86 -3.80 -13.80 10.42
N LEU A 87 -3.30 -12.65 10.89
CA LEU A 87 -2.62 -12.55 12.17
C LEU A 87 -3.58 -12.84 13.32
N TRP A 88 -4.72 -12.16 13.33
CA TRP A 88 -5.73 -12.26 14.37
C TRP A 88 -6.35 -13.66 14.45
N ALA A 89 -6.65 -14.28 13.30
CA ALA A 89 -7.20 -15.63 13.21
C ALA A 89 -6.26 -16.72 13.76
N LYS A 90 -4.95 -16.46 13.86
CA LYS A 90 -4.01 -17.39 14.49
C LYS A 90 -4.06 -17.39 16.02
N GLY A 91 -4.78 -16.45 16.63
CA GLY A 91 -4.93 -16.39 18.08
C GLY A 91 -3.64 -16.04 18.83
N GLU A 92 -2.67 -15.41 18.16
CA GLU A 92 -1.48 -14.80 18.79
C GLU A 92 -1.80 -13.41 19.35
#